data_AF-A0A933VIM6-F1
#
_entry.id   AF-A0A933VIM6-F1
#
_cell.length_a   1.000
_cell.length_b   1.000
_cell.length_c   1.000
_cell.angle_alpha   90.00
_cell.angle_beta   90.00
_cell.angle_gamma   90.00
#
_symmetry.space_group_name_H-M   'P 1'
#
loop_
_entity.id
_entity.type
_entity.pdbx_description
1 polymer ?
#
loop_
_entity_poly.entity_id
_entity_poly.type
_entity_poly.pdbx_seq_one_letter_code
_entity_poly.pdbx_strand_id
1 'polypeptide(L)'
;MYINCFDPAQAVGGWFRMGNRANEGYAEMTVCLYLPPEHDGDRERRSVAFMYRRPNITDNDAFDAGGMRWTIVTPFEELRVEYTGTVVVLDEPEQMANPREAFGSNPHVECEVRLTFTGQGRASMFGGEPDQPHEAPGEEFAKGHYEQLVAATGTIRVGDREWLIDGHGLRDHSWGPRFWQSPWYYRWLTANVDRDLGFMASRVAKRDGPGTRGGFVWEDGRMHYCDHVELSTATRGDDAFHERIDGVLRSSRSDREWRFTGKVVDLIPLRNRRQDPEGNWLMTRISEGMTKWTVGSDAYEGREGWGMSEYLDQIIDGRPVGIAE
;
A
#
# COMPACT_ATOMS: atom_id res chain seq x y z
N MET A 1 -4.78 -9.30 -4.74
CA MET A 1 -4.18 -9.37 -3.39
C MET A 1 -3.04 -8.37 -3.28
N TYR A 2 -2.99 -7.64 -2.17
CA TYR A 2 -1.93 -6.74 -1.77
C TYR A 2 -1.60 -7.04 -0.29
N ILE A 3 -0.33 -6.96 0.10
CA ILE A 3 0.06 -7.06 1.50
C ILE A 3 1.34 -6.26 1.73
N ASN A 4 1.44 -5.59 2.87
CA ASN A 4 2.66 -4.92 3.30
C ASN A 4 3.13 -5.45 4.66
N CYS A 5 4.40 -5.19 4.98
CA CYS A 5 4.92 -5.27 6.35
C CYS A 5 6.20 -4.47 6.50
N PHE A 6 6.43 -3.97 7.72
CA PHE A 6 7.62 -3.24 8.10
C PHE A 6 8.16 -3.72 9.44
N ASP A 7 9.46 -4.02 9.46
CA ASP A 7 10.25 -4.23 10.67
C ASP A 7 10.72 -2.85 11.18
N PRO A 8 10.26 -2.41 12.36
CA PRO A 8 10.59 -1.10 12.89
C PRO A 8 12.03 -0.99 13.41
N ALA A 9 12.65 -2.10 13.82
CA ALA A 9 13.99 -2.10 14.42
C ALA A 9 15.08 -1.90 13.36
N GLN A 10 14.87 -2.49 12.18
CA GLN A 10 15.78 -2.40 11.05
C GLN A 10 15.32 -1.37 10.01
N ALA A 11 14.12 -0.82 10.17
CA ALA A 11 13.46 0.06 9.20
C ALA A 11 13.49 -0.54 7.79
N VAL A 12 13.16 -1.81 7.66
CA VAL A 12 13.09 -2.55 6.39
C VAL A 12 11.70 -3.12 6.23
N GLY A 13 11.22 -3.20 4.99
CA GLY A 13 9.91 -3.75 4.71
C GLY A 13 9.52 -3.52 3.28
N GLY A 14 8.24 -3.69 3.00
CA GLY A 14 7.77 -3.57 1.64
C GLY A 14 6.35 -4.04 1.46
N TRP A 15 5.95 -4.08 0.20
CA TRP A 15 4.65 -4.57 -0.21
C TRP A 15 4.73 -5.46 -1.44
N PHE A 16 3.76 -6.37 -1.50
CA PHE A 16 3.65 -7.43 -2.49
C PHE A 16 2.25 -7.39 -3.07
N ARG A 17 2.16 -7.40 -4.40
CA ARG A 17 0.88 -7.37 -5.09
C ARG A 17 0.82 -8.44 -6.17
N MET A 18 -0.29 -9.16 -6.20
CA MET A 18 -0.67 -10.04 -7.29
C MET A 18 -2.10 -9.75 -7.72
N GLY A 19 -2.29 -9.47 -9.01
CA GLY A 19 -3.59 -9.30 -9.64
C GLY A 19 -3.74 -10.25 -10.82
N ASN A 20 -4.49 -11.34 -10.65
CA ASN A 20 -4.79 -12.27 -11.74
C ASN A 20 -5.88 -11.69 -12.64
N ARG A 21 -5.57 -11.53 -13.94
CA ARG A 21 -6.53 -11.20 -14.98
C ARG A 21 -6.65 -12.39 -15.93
N ALA A 22 -7.18 -13.50 -15.40
CA ALA A 22 -7.29 -14.75 -16.15
C ALA A 22 -8.07 -14.59 -17.46
N ASN A 23 -9.13 -13.76 -17.47
CA ASN A 23 -9.91 -13.44 -18.66
C ASN A 23 -9.10 -12.69 -19.75
N GLU A 24 -7.99 -12.06 -19.38
CA GLU A 24 -7.07 -11.38 -20.29
C GLU A 24 -5.76 -12.17 -20.51
N GLY A 25 -5.60 -13.33 -19.86
CA GLY A 25 -4.46 -14.24 -20.03
C GLY A 25 -3.16 -13.83 -19.33
N TYR A 26 -3.18 -12.88 -18.38
CA TYR A 26 -1.99 -12.46 -17.64
C TYR A 26 -2.27 -12.12 -16.17
N ALA A 27 -1.23 -12.13 -15.35
CA ALA A 27 -1.25 -11.53 -14.01
C ALA A 27 -0.45 -10.22 -14.00
N GLU A 28 -0.70 -9.37 -13.01
CA GLU A 28 0.15 -8.25 -12.65
C GLU A 28 0.83 -8.57 -11.32
N MET A 29 2.16 -8.67 -11.33
CA MET A 29 2.98 -8.94 -10.15
C MET A 29 3.82 -7.72 -9.83
N THR A 30 3.82 -7.30 -8.56
CA THR A 30 4.71 -6.26 -8.08
C THR A 30 5.35 -6.65 -6.74
N VAL A 31 6.65 -6.39 -6.61
CA VAL A 31 7.39 -6.38 -5.35
C VAL A 31 8.00 -5.00 -5.19
N CYS A 32 7.84 -4.39 -4.02
CA CYS A 32 8.52 -3.14 -3.66
C CYS A 32 9.04 -3.27 -2.24
N LEU A 33 10.35 -3.10 -2.06
CA LEU A 33 11.04 -3.24 -0.78
C LEU A 33 11.77 -1.93 -0.48
N TYR A 34 11.45 -1.34 0.67
CA TYR A 34 12.17 -0.20 1.22
C TYR A 34 13.33 -0.76 2.05
N LEU A 35 14.55 -0.52 1.60
CA LEU A 35 15.75 -1.09 2.23
C LEU A 35 16.16 -0.25 3.45
N PRO A 36 16.87 -0.84 4.43
CA PRO A 36 17.37 -0.10 5.57
C PRO A 36 18.22 1.10 5.13
N PRO A 37 18.30 2.15 5.98
CA PRO A 37 19.17 3.26 5.70
C PRO A 37 20.63 2.80 5.67
N GLU A 38 21.39 3.33 4.72
CA GLU A 38 22.84 3.27 4.69
C GLU A 38 23.38 4.65 5.02
N HIS A 39 24.55 4.70 5.66
CA HIS A 39 25.21 5.96 5.98
C HIS A 39 26.47 6.13 5.12
N ASP A 40 26.54 7.25 4.41
CA ASP A 40 27.76 7.73 3.76
C ASP A 40 28.20 9.02 4.48
N GLY A 41 29.07 8.85 5.48
CA GLY A 41 29.38 9.91 6.44
C GLY A 41 28.14 10.30 7.26
N ASP A 42 27.81 11.60 7.26
CA ASP A 42 26.64 12.14 7.98
C ASP A 42 25.33 12.03 7.17
N ARG A 43 25.38 11.54 5.92
CA ARG A 43 24.22 11.43 5.05
C ARG A 43 23.58 10.05 5.19
N GLU A 44 22.32 10.05 5.61
CA GLU A 44 21.46 8.88 5.48
C GLU A 44 20.98 8.76 4.03
N ARG A 45 21.16 7.58 3.44
CA ARG A 45 20.67 7.22 2.12
C ARG A 45 19.73 6.04 2.25
N ARG A 46 18.57 6.14 1.61
CA ARG A 46 17.62 5.04 1.50
C ARG A 46 17.43 4.67 0.04
N SER A 47 17.29 3.37 -0.20
CA SER A 47 17.11 2.81 -1.54
C SER A 47 15.86 1.94 -1.55
N VAL A 48 15.18 1.91 -2.70
CA VAL A 48 14.03 1.03 -2.93
C VAL A 48 14.40 -0.04 -3.95
N ALA A 49 14.11 -1.30 -3.63
CA ALA A 49 14.18 -2.39 -4.58
C ALA A 49 12.79 -2.68 -5.15
N PHE A 50 12.63 -2.62 -6.47
CA PHE A 50 11.34 -2.69 -7.12
C PHE A 50 11.34 -3.70 -8.27
N MET A 51 10.22 -4.39 -8.48
CA MET A 51 9.98 -5.17 -9.68
C MET A 51 8.51 -5.19 -10.03
N TYR A 52 8.20 -5.05 -11.32
CA TYR A 52 6.86 -5.23 -11.89
C TYR A 52 6.94 -6.18 -13.08
N ARG A 53 6.03 -7.16 -13.15
CA ARG A 53 5.90 -8.05 -14.30
C ARG A 53 4.43 -8.25 -14.70
N ARG A 54 4.23 -8.56 -15.98
CA ARG A 54 2.97 -9.05 -16.55
C ARG A 54 3.10 -10.49 -17.05
N PRO A 55 3.34 -11.48 -16.18
CA PRO A 55 3.47 -12.87 -16.60
C PRO A 55 2.15 -13.40 -17.18
N ASN A 56 2.23 -14.31 -18.16
CA ASN A 56 1.05 -15.01 -18.68
C ASN A 56 0.52 -16.01 -17.65
N ILE A 57 -0.80 -16.14 -17.59
CA ILE A 57 -1.52 -17.16 -16.78
C ILE A 57 -2.67 -17.73 -17.61
N THR A 58 -3.14 -18.92 -17.28
CA THR A 58 -4.24 -19.61 -17.97
C THR A 58 -5.54 -19.69 -17.17
N ASP A 59 -5.45 -19.48 -15.86
CA ASP A 59 -6.55 -19.67 -14.90
C ASP A 59 -6.38 -18.72 -13.71
N ASN A 60 -7.23 -18.88 -12.69
CA ASN A 60 -7.20 -18.11 -11.45
C ASN A 60 -7.15 -19.03 -10.21
N ASP A 61 -6.60 -20.23 -10.34
CA ASP A 61 -6.65 -21.25 -9.28
C ASP A 61 -5.62 -20.96 -8.16
N ALA A 62 -4.59 -20.18 -8.48
CA ALA A 62 -3.57 -19.76 -7.52
C ALA A 62 -3.03 -18.35 -7.81
N PHE A 63 -2.49 -17.69 -6.79
CA PHE A 63 -1.64 -16.52 -6.93
C PHE A 63 -0.18 -16.97 -7.02
N ASP A 64 0.21 -17.52 -8.17
CA ASP A 64 1.55 -18.04 -8.44
C ASP A 64 1.99 -17.62 -9.85
N ALA A 65 2.69 -16.48 -9.94
CA ALA A 65 3.10 -15.91 -11.21
C ALA A 65 4.32 -14.99 -11.06
N GLY A 66 5.15 -14.91 -12.11
CA GLY A 66 6.24 -13.92 -12.17
C GLY A 66 7.31 -14.08 -11.10
N GLY A 67 7.43 -15.26 -10.49
CA GLY A 67 8.35 -15.53 -9.38
C GLY A 67 7.75 -15.28 -7.99
N MET A 68 6.50 -14.79 -7.91
CA MET A 68 5.79 -14.58 -6.64
C MET A 68 4.72 -15.65 -6.45
N ARG A 69 4.68 -16.25 -5.26
CA ARG A 69 3.66 -17.21 -4.83
C ARG A 69 3.02 -16.79 -3.52
N TRP A 70 1.70 -16.89 -3.44
CA TRP A 70 0.95 -16.77 -2.20
C TRP A 70 0.36 -18.13 -1.82
N THR A 71 0.60 -18.55 -0.59
CA THR A 71 0.02 -19.77 -0.03
C THR A 71 -0.89 -19.38 1.12
N ILE A 72 -2.19 -19.53 0.94
CA ILE A 72 -3.17 -19.37 2.03
C ILE A 72 -3.14 -20.64 2.87
N VAL A 73 -2.66 -20.57 4.10
CA VAL A 73 -2.52 -21.73 5.00
C VAL A 73 -3.81 -21.93 5.78
N THR A 74 -4.23 -20.92 6.52
CA THR A 74 -5.51 -20.88 7.22
C THR A 74 -6.19 -19.54 6.90
N PRO A 75 -7.39 -19.53 6.29
CA PRO A 75 -8.08 -18.30 5.94
C PRO A 75 -8.18 -17.34 7.11
N PHE A 76 -7.72 -16.12 6.85
CA PHE A 76 -7.66 -15.03 7.79
C PHE A 76 -6.72 -15.14 8.99
N GLU A 77 -5.99 -16.24 9.13
CA GLU A 77 -5.08 -16.51 10.26
C GLU A 77 -3.63 -16.65 9.81
N GLU A 78 -3.33 -17.41 8.76
CA GLU A 78 -1.95 -17.59 8.27
C GLU A 78 -1.92 -17.61 6.73
N LEU A 79 -1.00 -16.85 6.16
CA LEU A 79 -0.61 -16.96 4.76
C LEU A 79 0.90 -16.79 4.60
N ARG A 80 1.44 -17.24 3.47
CA ARG A 80 2.86 -17.09 3.13
C ARG A 80 2.99 -16.39 1.79
N VAL A 81 3.94 -15.47 1.69
CA VAL A 81 4.34 -14.84 0.44
C VAL A 81 5.80 -15.17 0.19
N GLU A 82 6.06 -15.75 -0.97
CA GLU A 82 7.39 -16.09 -1.44
C GLU A 82 7.65 -15.33 -2.75
N TYR A 83 8.86 -14.81 -2.91
CA TYR A 83 9.34 -14.24 -4.17
C TYR A 83 10.73 -14.77 -4.47
N THR A 84 10.99 -15.13 -5.72
CA THR A 84 12.34 -15.40 -6.24
C THR A 84 12.45 -14.82 -7.64
N GLY A 85 13.39 -13.90 -7.83
CA GLY A 85 13.61 -13.24 -9.10
C GLY A 85 14.57 -12.07 -8.95
N THR A 86 14.51 -11.12 -9.89
CA THR A 86 15.33 -9.92 -9.84
C THR A 86 14.53 -8.71 -9.35
N VAL A 87 15.22 -7.71 -8.84
CA VAL A 87 14.68 -6.37 -8.53
C VAL A 87 15.62 -5.31 -9.09
N VAL A 88 15.08 -4.19 -9.55
CA VAL A 88 15.87 -2.99 -9.83
C VAL A 88 16.05 -2.21 -8.52
N VAL A 89 17.27 -1.82 -8.18
CA VAL A 89 17.57 -1.07 -6.95
C VAL A 89 17.77 0.39 -7.29
N LEU A 90 16.94 1.26 -6.73
CA LEU A 90 16.97 2.70 -6.93
C LEU A 90 17.51 3.38 -5.68
N ASP A 91 18.64 4.06 -5.81
CA ASP A 91 19.16 4.95 -4.76
C ASP A 91 18.44 6.31 -4.74
N GLU A 92 17.73 6.62 -5.83
CA GLU A 92 16.81 7.75 -5.96
C GLU A 92 15.44 7.20 -6.40
N PRO A 93 14.59 6.73 -5.47
CA PRO A 93 13.33 6.04 -5.80
C PRO A 93 12.39 6.85 -6.69
N GLU A 94 12.48 8.19 -6.64
CA GLU A 94 11.71 9.12 -7.47
C GLU A 94 11.96 8.98 -8.98
N GLN A 95 13.11 8.40 -9.38
CA GLN A 95 13.37 8.06 -10.78
C GLN A 95 12.28 7.16 -11.39
N MET A 96 11.54 6.40 -10.56
CA MET A 96 10.42 5.57 -11.00
C MET A 96 9.26 6.37 -11.62
N ALA A 97 9.22 7.70 -11.49
CA ALA A 97 8.32 8.56 -12.27
C ALA A 97 8.53 8.40 -13.80
N ASN A 98 9.74 8.00 -14.21
CA ASN A 98 10.08 7.54 -15.56
C ASN A 98 10.55 6.07 -15.57
N PRO A 99 9.63 5.08 -15.55
CA PRO A 99 9.99 3.67 -15.41
C PRO A 99 10.96 3.15 -16.48
N ARG A 100 10.89 3.68 -17.71
CA ARG A 100 11.79 3.22 -18.79
C ARG A 100 13.25 3.54 -18.46
N GLU A 101 13.49 4.73 -17.97
CA GLU A 101 14.82 5.18 -17.56
C GLU A 101 15.23 4.47 -16.27
N ALA A 102 14.37 4.50 -15.25
CA ALA A 102 14.60 3.84 -13.97
C ALA A 102 15.06 2.37 -14.12
N PHE A 103 14.36 1.56 -14.94
CA PHE A 103 14.73 0.17 -15.18
C PHE A 103 16.01 0.00 -16.01
N GLY A 104 16.36 0.98 -16.85
CA GLY A 104 17.49 0.92 -17.77
C GLY A 104 18.80 1.48 -17.22
N SER A 105 18.74 2.40 -16.24
CA SER A 105 19.90 3.08 -15.65
C SER A 105 20.31 2.54 -14.28
N ASN A 106 19.46 1.75 -13.62
CA ASN A 106 19.72 1.22 -12.28
C ASN A 106 20.09 -0.27 -12.30
N PRO A 107 20.87 -0.75 -11.32
CA PRO A 107 21.29 -2.14 -11.25
C PRO A 107 20.12 -3.08 -10.98
N HIS A 108 20.15 -4.24 -11.62
CA HIS A 108 19.28 -5.37 -11.31
C HIS A 108 20.06 -6.36 -10.46
N VAL A 109 19.47 -6.79 -9.35
CA VAL A 109 20.08 -7.76 -8.43
C VAL A 109 19.10 -8.90 -8.15
N GLU A 110 19.64 -10.06 -7.79
CA GLU A 110 18.84 -11.19 -7.32
C GLU A 110 18.12 -10.85 -6.01
N CYS A 111 16.90 -11.33 -5.86
CA CYS A 111 16.07 -11.09 -4.71
C CYS A 111 15.28 -12.34 -4.34
N GLU A 112 15.21 -12.60 -3.04
CA GLU A 112 14.43 -13.67 -2.46
C GLU A 112 13.66 -13.15 -1.25
N VAL A 113 12.37 -13.43 -1.19
CA VAL A 113 11.51 -13.10 -0.06
C VAL A 113 10.80 -14.36 0.39
N ARG A 114 10.76 -14.60 1.70
CA ARG A 114 10.02 -15.70 2.31
C ARG A 114 9.40 -15.18 3.60
N LEU A 115 8.15 -14.76 3.54
CA LEU A 115 7.44 -14.17 4.68
C LEU A 115 6.20 -14.99 5.03
N THR A 116 6.03 -15.24 6.31
CA THR A 116 4.79 -15.75 6.90
C THR A 116 4.06 -14.60 7.56
N PHE A 117 2.80 -14.41 7.19
CA PHE A 117 1.93 -13.39 7.74
C PHE A 117 0.87 -14.05 8.62
N THR A 118 0.64 -13.49 9.80
CA THR A 118 -0.39 -13.95 10.73
C THR A 118 -1.40 -12.86 11.05
N GLY A 119 -2.68 -13.24 11.00
CA GLY A 119 -3.82 -12.38 11.33
C GLY A 119 -4.50 -12.84 12.61
N GLN A 120 -5.36 -12.00 13.18
CA GLN A 120 -6.14 -12.34 14.40
C GLN A 120 -7.51 -12.97 14.07
N GLY A 121 -7.56 -13.75 12.99
CA GLY A 121 -8.77 -14.45 12.52
C GLY A 121 -9.84 -13.52 11.98
N ARG A 122 -11.05 -14.07 11.78
CA ARG A 122 -12.17 -13.36 11.14
C ARG A 122 -12.61 -12.10 11.89
N ALA A 123 -12.46 -12.07 13.22
CA ALA A 123 -12.91 -10.93 14.03
C ALA A 123 -12.09 -9.65 13.78
N SER A 124 -10.85 -9.77 13.29
CA SER A 124 -10.00 -8.62 12.95
C SER A 124 -10.10 -8.19 11.48
N MET A 125 -11.07 -8.75 10.73
CA MET A 125 -11.32 -8.39 9.35
C MET A 125 -12.23 -7.16 9.24
N PHE A 126 -11.85 -6.26 8.35
CA PHE A 126 -12.70 -5.18 7.86
C PHE A 126 -13.15 -5.50 6.42
N GLY A 127 -14.39 -5.15 6.07
CA GLY A 127 -14.94 -5.37 4.73
C GLY A 127 -15.56 -6.76 4.50
N GLY A 128 -15.72 -7.13 3.22
CA GLY A 128 -16.38 -8.33 2.72
C GLY A 128 -16.93 -8.14 1.31
N GLU A 129 -17.71 -9.12 0.82
CA GLU A 129 -18.59 -8.90 -0.33
C GLU A 129 -19.93 -8.35 0.18
N PRO A 130 -20.41 -7.20 -0.32
CA PRO A 130 -21.75 -6.73 0.02
C PRO A 130 -22.82 -7.57 -0.69
N ASP A 131 -23.97 -7.74 -0.05
CA ASP A 131 -25.10 -8.48 -0.63
C ASP A 131 -25.69 -7.78 -1.89
N GLN A 132 -25.47 -6.47 -2.04
CA GLN A 132 -25.88 -5.67 -3.19
C GLN A 132 -24.72 -4.80 -3.69
N PRO A 133 -24.55 -4.61 -5.01
CA PRO A 133 -23.55 -3.70 -5.55
C PRO A 133 -23.79 -2.26 -5.07
N HIS A 134 -22.73 -1.60 -4.60
CA HIS A 134 -22.80 -0.20 -4.16
C HIS A 134 -22.45 0.80 -5.27
N GLU A 135 -21.82 0.34 -6.37
CA GLU A 135 -21.30 1.19 -7.46
C GLU A 135 -22.23 1.14 -8.68
N ALA A 136 -22.38 2.30 -9.35
CA ALA A 136 -23.09 2.37 -10.62
C ALA A 136 -22.23 1.76 -11.76
N PRO A 137 -22.85 1.27 -12.84
CA PRO A 137 -22.10 0.77 -14.00
C PRO A 137 -21.12 1.80 -14.56
N GLY A 138 -19.85 1.44 -14.71
CA GLY A 138 -18.76 2.32 -15.15
C GLY A 138 -18.01 3.04 -14.03
N GLU A 139 -18.48 2.98 -12.78
CA GLU A 139 -17.80 3.51 -11.60
C GLU A 139 -17.07 2.42 -10.78
N GLU A 140 -16.99 1.18 -11.28
CA GLU A 140 -16.57 0.03 -10.47
C GLU A 140 -15.09 0.09 -10.05
N PHE A 141 -14.86 0.00 -8.74
CA PHE A 141 -13.54 -0.05 -8.11
C PHE A 141 -13.24 -1.43 -7.50
N ALA A 142 -14.26 -2.08 -6.93
CA ALA A 142 -14.23 -3.48 -6.49
C ALA A 142 -15.65 -4.02 -6.25
N LYS A 143 -15.92 -5.28 -6.65
CA LYS A 143 -17.16 -6.00 -6.27
C LYS A 143 -17.18 -6.33 -4.78
N GLY A 144 -16.04 -6.79 -4.26
CA GLY A 144 -15.85 -7.08 -2.85
C GLY A 144 -14.43 -6.73 -2.45
N HIS A 145 -14.28 -6.41 -1.16
CA HIS A 145 -13.05 -5.85 -0.64
C HIS A 145 -12.92 -6.19 0.84
N TYR A 146 -11.76 -6.68 1.26
CA TYR A 146 -11.45 -6.85 2.68
C TYR A 146 -10.05 -6.38 3.02
N GLU A 147 -9.87 -6.02 4.28
CA GLU A 147 -8.59 -5.65 4.85
C GLU A 147 -8.38 -6.28 6.23
N GLN A 148 -7.12 -6.53 6.59
CA GLN A 148 -6.74 -7.02 7.92
C GLN A 148 -5.33 -6.56 8.29
N LEU A 149 -5.16 -6.03 9.50
CA LEU A 149 -3.84 -5.90 10.09
C LEU A 149 -3.23 -7.29 10.36
N VAL A 150 -1.94 -7.41 10.10
CA VAL A 150 -1.18 -8.66 10.19
C VAL A 150 0.18 -8.43 10.84
N ALA A 151 0.72 -9.47 11.48
CA ALA A 151 2.14 -9.56 11.80
C ALA A 151 2.85 -10.35 10.70
N ALA A 152 4.15 -10.13 10.52
CA ALA A 152 4.97 -10.77 9.50
C ALA A 152 6.32 -11.20 10.08
N THR A 153 6.71 -12.44 9.79
CA THR A 153 8.04 -12.96 10.14
C THR A 153 8.65 -13.70 8.96
N GLY A 154 9.97 -13.64 8.80
CA GLY A 154 10.67 -14.43 7.78
C GLY A 154 11.94 -13.74 7.29
N THR A 155 12.23 -13.86 6.00
CA THR A 155 13.44 -13.28 5.40
C THR A 155 13.17 -12.45 4.16
N ILE A 156 13.93 -11.38 4.01
CA ILE A 156 14.07 -10.61 2.78
C ILE A 156 15.56 -10.59 2.42
N ARG A 157 15.90 -10.98 1.20
CA ARG A 157 17.26 -10.93 0.65
C ARG A 157 17.28 -10.15 -0.66
N VAL A 158 18.21 -9.21 -0.79
CA VAL A 158 18.43 -8.37 -1.98
C VAL A 158 19.93 -8.31 -2.25
N GLY A 159 20.36 -8.90 -3.36
CA GLY A 159 21.78 -9.15 -3.63
C GLY A 159 22.40 -10.01 -2.53
N ASP A 160 23.48 -9.50 -1.95
CA ASP A 160 24.23 -10.14 -0.86
C ASP A 160 23.72 -9.77 0.55
N ARG A 161 22.69 -8.93 0.64
CA ARG A 161 22.13 -8.45 1.92
C ARG A 161 20.88 -9.24 2.27
N GLU A 162 20.79 -9.70 3.51
CA GLU A 162 19.65 -10.44 4.04
C GLU A 162 19.22 -9.85 5.39
N TRP A 163 17.90 -9.81 5.61
CA TRP A 163 17.27 -9.36 6.85
C TRP A 163 16.28 -10.40 7.33
N LEU A 164 16.34 -10.69 8.63
CA LEU A 164 15.25 -11.34 9.34
C LEU A 164 14.17 -10.28 9.59
N ILE A 165 12.93 -10.59 9.24
CA ILE A 165 11.80 -9.69 9.44
C ILE A 165 11.05 -10.13 10.68
N ASP A 166 10.80 -9.18 11.59
CA ASP A 166 9.79 -9.26 12.63
C ASP A 166 9.03 -7.92 12.66
N GLY A 167 7.87 -7.92 12.02
CA GLY A 167 7.19 -6.68 11.67
C GLY A 167 5.69 -6.82 11.60
N HIS A 168 5.04 -5.71 11.26
CA HIS A 168 3.60 -5.63 11.13
C HIS A 168 3.22 -4.92 9.85
N GLY A 169 1.99 -5.15 9.39
CA GLY A 169 1.45 -4.49 8.21
C GLY A 169 -0.02 -4.77 8.04
N LEU A 170 -0.48 -4.70 6.80
CA LEU A 170 -1.86 -4.91 6.41
C LEU A 170 -1.94 -5.71 5.12
N ARG A 171 -2.89 -6.63 5.06
CA ARG A 171 -3.33 -7.25 3.81
C ARG A 171 -4.62 -6.63 3.31
N ASP A 172 -4.68 -6.44 2.00
CA ASP A 172 -5.82 -5.93 1.25
C ASP A 172 -6.16 -6.90 0.11
N HIS A 173 -7.44 -7.18 -0.07
CA HIS A 173 -7.92 -7.90 -1.23
C HIS A 173 -9.19 -7.28 -1.78
N SER A 174 -9.06 -6.72 -2.98
CA SER A 174 -10.18 -6.37 -3.85
C SER A 174 -10.34 -7.39 -4.98
N TRP A 175 -11.58 -7.69 -5.37
CA TRP A 175 -11.90 -8.48 -6.58
C TRP A 175 -13.11 -7.91 -7.34
N GLY A 176 -13.26 -8.30 -8.61
CA GLY A 176 -14.28 -7.79 -9.52
C GLY A 176 -13.74 -6.78 -10.54
N PRO A 177 -14.61 -6.16 -11.35
CA PRO A 177 -14.22 -5.10 -12.29
C PRO A 177 -13.51 -3.96 -11.58
N ARG A 178 -12.45 -3.42 -12.18
CA ARG A 178 -11.64 -2.34 -11.58
C ARG A 178 -11.18 -1.35 -12.63
N PHE A 179 -11.60 -0.10 -12.47
CA PHE A 179 -11.14 1.02 -13.30
C PHE A 179 -10.33 2.00 -12.44
N TRP A 180 -9.01 2.04 -12.64
CA TRP A 180 -8.08 2.88 -11.85
C TRP A 180 -8.33 4.39 -11.91
N GLN A 181 -9.08 4.83 -12.92
CA GLN A 181 -9.43 6.23 -13.13
C GLN A 181 -10.82 6.60 -12.55
N SER A 182 -11.53 5.65 -11.93
CA SER A 182 -12.81 5.95 -11.27
C SER A 182 -12.65 6.93 -10.10
N PRO A 183 -11.63 6.80 -9.24
CA PRO A 183 -11.32 7.83 -8.24
C PRO A 183 -10.71 9.06 -8.90
N TRP A 184 -11.16 10.25 -8.47
CA TRP A 184 -10.49 11.50 -8.80
C TRP A 184 -9.14 11.59 -8.10
N TYR A 185 -9.13 11.22 -6.83
CA TYR A 185 -7.94 10.89 -6.06
C TYR A 185 -8.33 9.95 -4.91
N TYR A 186 -7.36 9.26 -4.33
CA TYR A 186 -7.53 8.68 -2.99
C TYR A 186 -6.31 8.83 -2.12
N ARG A 187 -6.55 8.73 -0.81
CA ARG A 187 -5.56 8.55 0.25
C ARG A 187 -5.89 7.24 0.94
N TRP A 188 -4.94 6.33 0.98
CA TRP A 188 -5.06 5.08 1.70
C TRP A 188 -3.86 4.93 2.62
N LEU A 189 -4.13 4.95 3.92
CA LEU A 189 -3.13 5.01 4.97
C LEU A 189 -3.26 3.78 5.84
N THR A 190 -2.15 3.12 6.13
CA THR A 190 -2.10 1.97 7.03
C THR A 190 -1.04 2.20 8.07
N ALA A 191 -1.32 1.82 9.31
CA ALA A 191 -0.39 1.92 10.41
C ALA A 191 -0.52 0.75 11.36
N ASN A 192 0.62 0.26 11.81
CA ASN A 192 0.74 -0.77 12.83
C ASN A 192 1.72 -0.28 13.89
N VAL A 193 1.23 -0.02 15.10
CA VAL A 193 2.07 0.25 16.27
C VAL A 193 2.62 -1.06 16.81
N ASP A 194 1.75 -2.04 16.93
CA ASP A 194 2.06 -3.42 17.28
C ASP A 194 0.92 -4.34 16.81
N ARG A 195 0.82 -5.53 17.40
CA ARG A 195 -0.23 -6.50 17.12
C ARG A 195 -1.63 -6.02 17.53
N ASP A 196 -1.73 -5.23 18.59
CA ASP A 196 -2.97 -4.88 19.27
C ASP A 196 -3.42 -3.45 18.99
N LEU A 197 -2.57 -2.62 18.36
CA LEU A 197 -2.90 -1.27 17.95
C LEU A 197 -2.46 -0.97 16.51
N GLY A 198 -3.43 -0.59 15.69
CA GLY A 198 -3.19 -0.11 14.33
C GLY A 198 -4.46 0.40 13.66
N PHE A 199 -4.33 0.95 12.46
CA PHE A 199 -5.46 1.49 11.72
C PHE A 199 -5.31 1.34 10.21
N MET A 200 -6.44 1.43 9.53
CA MET A 200 -6.51 1.89 8.14
C MET A 200 -7.40 3.12 8.07
N ALA A 201 -6.96 4.14 7.32
CA ALA A 201 -7.75 5.30 6.97
C ALA A 201 -7.81 5.44 5.45
N SER A 202 -9.00 5.67 4.92
CA SER A 202 -9.23 5.89 3.50
C SER A 202 -10.04 7.14 3.25
N ARG A 203 -9.65 7.88 2.22
CA ARG A 203 -10.38 8.99 1.62
C ARG A 203 -10.38 8.78 0.12
N VAL A 204 -11.54 8.50 -0.47
CA VAL A 204 -11.71 8.33 -1.92
C VAL A 204 -12.59 9.46 -2.44
N ALA A 205 -12.04 10.34 -3.27
CA ALA A 205 -12.79 11.43 -3.86
C ALA A 205 -13.35 11.07 -5.24
N LYS A 206 -14.55 11.57 -5.53
CA LYS A 206 -15.13 11.57 -6.88
C LYS A 206 -14.94 12.96 -7.50
N ARG A 207 -14.89 13.03 -8.83
CA ARG A 207 -14.72 14.32 -9.53
C ARG A 207 -15.87 15.28 -9.22
N ASP A 208 -17.09 14.76 -9.27
CA ASP A 208 -18.33 15.53 -9.14
C ASP A 208 -19.12 15.16 -7.87
N GLY A 209 -18.45 15.02 -6.72
CA GLY A 209 -19.15 14.71 -5.47
C GLY A 209 -18.26 14.48 -4.25
N PRO A 210 -18.86 14.27 -3.07
CA PRO A 210 -18.10 14.17 -1.83
C PRO A 210 -17.21 12.93 -1.75
N GLY A 211 -17.50 11.87 -2.51
CA GLY A 211 -16.77 10.58 -2.40
C GLY A 211 -17.01 9.88 -1.06
N THR A 212 -16.10 9.00 -0.65
CA THR A 212 -16.15 8.26 0.61
C THR A 212 -14.96 8.60 1.51
N ARG A 213 -15.14 8.42 2.81
CA ARG A 213 -14.10 8.54 3.83
C ARG A 213 -14.44 7.63 5.00
N GLY A 214 -13.42 7.09 5.66
CA GLY A 214 -13.60 6.18 6.79
C GLY A 214 -12.45 5.20 6.91
N GLY A 215 -12.68 4.13 7.65
CA GLY A 215 -11.68 3.08 7.85
C GLY A 215 -11.94 2.35 9.15
N PHE A 216 -10.88 1.95 9.82
CA PHE A 216 -10.99 1.29 11.11
C PHE A 216 -9.77 1.52 11.99
N VAL A 217 -9.98 1.40 13.30
CA VAL A 217 -8.92 1.25 14.30
C VAL A 217 -9.06 -0.12 14.96
N TRP A 218 -7.98 -0.87 15.03
CA TRP A 218 -7.87 -2.06 15.84
C TRP A 218 -7.20 -1.66 17.16
N GLU A 219 -7.85 -1.99 18.28
CA GLU A 219 -7.36 -1.67 19.62
C GLU A 219 -7.72 -2.82 20.57
N ASP A 220 -6.72 -3.47 21.15
CA ASP A 220 -6.84 -4.48 22.21
C ASP A 220 -7.90 -5.57 21.92
N GLY A 221 -7.82 -6.16 20.72
CA GLY A 221 -8.74 -7.23 20.31
C GLY A 221 -10.10 -6.73 19.78
N ARG A 222 -10.29 -5.42 19.66
CA ARG A 222 -11.55 -4.80 19.24
C ARG A 222 -11.39 -3.99 17.95
N MET A 223 -12.33 -4.20 17.03
CA MET A 223 -12.48 -3.40 15.81
C MET A 223 -13.38 -2.19 16.06
N HIS A 224 -12.86 -0.99 15.82
CA HIS A 224 -13.58 0.28 15.82
C HIS A 224 -13.79 0.76 14.38
N TYR A 225 -15.01 0.62 13.88
CA TYR A 225 -15.38 1.12 12.55
C TYR A 225 -15.46 2.64 12.56
N CYS A 226 -14.67 3.28 11.70
CA CYS A 226 -14.58 4.72 11.61
C CYS A 226 -15.33 5.20 10.37
N ASP A 227 -16.30 6.08 10.57
CA ASP A 227 -17.16 6.67 9.54
C ASP A 227 -16.67 8.04 9.08
N HIS A 228 -15.55 8.51 9.63
CA HIS A 228 -14.96 9.78 9.31
C HIS A 228 -13.43 9.73 9.34
N VAL A 229 -12.85 10.39 8.34
CA VAL A 229 -11.41 10.68 8.22
C VAL A 229 -11.24 12.15 7.84
N GLU A 230 -10.32 12.82 8.49
CA GLU A 230 -9.83 14.16 8.16
C GLU A 230 -8.30 14.07 8.00
N LEU A 231 -7.76 14.66 6.94
CA LEU A 231 -6.34 14.65 6.62
C LEU A 231 -5.87 16.08 6.34
N SER A 232 -4.60 16.32 6.61
CA SER A 232 -3.85 17.46 6.12
C SER A 232 -2.48 16.99 5.69
N THR A 233 -2.09 17.32 4.46
CA THR A 233 -0.83 16.86 3.87
C THR A 233 0.13 18.03 3.63
N ALA A 234 1.34 17.94 4.19
CA ALA A 234 2.47 18.74 3.72
C ALA A 234 3.21 17.97 2.61
N THR A 235 3.54 18.66 1.52
CA THR A 235 4.19 18.08 0.35
C THR A 235 5.57 18.68 0.10
N ARG A 236 6.44 17.92 -0.59
CA ARG A 236 7.80 18.34 -0.97
C ARG A 236 8.03 18.24 -2.48
N GLY A 237 9.01 19.03 -2.94
CA GLY A 237 9.46 19.05 -4.34
C GLY A 237 8.42 19.63 -5.30
N ASP A 238 8.83 19.79 -6.56
CA ASP A 238 7.97 20.33 -7.62
C ASP A 238 6.80 19.40 -7.98
N ASP A 239 7.00 18.08 -7.79
CA ASP A 239 5.98 17.06 -8.00
C ASP A 239 4.97 16.98 -6.84
N ALA A 240 5.16 17.71 -5.73
CA ALA A 240 4.27 17.70 -4.57
C ALA A 240 4.04 16.27 -4.00
N PHE A 241 5.12 15.54 -3.75
CA PHE A 241 5.05 14.26 -3.03
C PHE A 241 4.71 14.50 -1.56
N HIS A 242 3.85 13.65 -0.98
CA HIS A 242 3.50 13.77 0.44
C HIS A 242 4.73 13.49 1.32
N GLU A 243 4.92 14.32 2.34
CA GLU A 243 6.08 14.27 3.24
C GLU A 243 5.64 14.11 4.71
N ARG A 244 4.64 14.89 5.11
CA ARG A 244 4.01 14.80 6.43
C ARG A 244 2.50 14.76 6.29
N ILE A 245 1.87 13.91 7.08
CA ILE A 245 0.42 13.71 7.08
C ILE A 245 -0.07 13.86 8.51
N ASP A 246 -0.97 14.79 8.77
CA ASP A 246 -1.69 14.86 10.04
C ASP A 246 -3.12 14.37 9.80
N GLY A 247 -3.64 13.51 10.66
CA GLY A 247 -4.92 12.87 10.43
C GLY A 247 -5.74 12.57 11.68
N VAL A 248 -7.05 12.47 11.46
CA VAL A 248 -8.05 12.14 12.48
C VAL A 248 -9.00 11.07 11.95
N LEU A 249 -9.14 9.98 12.71
CA LEU A 249 -10.19 8.97 12.53
C LEU A 249 -11.26 9.16 13.61
N ARG A 250 -12.55 9.12 13.24
CA ARG A 250 -13.66 9.14 14.23
C ARG A 250 -14.61 7.98 13.99
N SER A 251 -15.11 7.43 15.10
CA SER A 251 -16.17 6.42 15.11
C SER A 251 -17.37 6.96 15.88
N SER A 252 -18.47 7.23 15.19
CA SER A 252 -19.73 7.61 15.85
C SER A 252 -20.30 6.47 16.70
N ARG A 253 -20.02 5.21 16.32
CA ARG A 253 -20.50 4.02 17.03
C ARG A 253 -19.86 3.83 18.41
N SER A 254 -18.56 4.14 18.54
CA SER A 254 -17.88 4.08 19.84
C SER A 254 -17.72 5.43 20.52
N ASP A 255 -18.13 6.52 19.87
CA ASP A 255 -17.91 7.91 20.33
C ASP A 255 -16.44 8.18 20.63
N ARG A 256 -15.57 7.83 19.68
CA ARG A 256 -14.10 7.92 19.83
C ARG A 256 -13.46 8.62 18.65
N GLU A 257 -12.31 9.24 18.95
CA GLU A 257 -11.46 9.95 18.01
C GLU A 257 -10.01 9.51 18.21
N TRP A 258 -9.31 9.22 17.12
CA TRP A 258 -7.88 8.90 17.11
C TRP A 258 -7.13 9.89 16.25
N ARG A 259 -6.04 10.45 16.77
CA ARG A 259 -5.17 11.39 16.06
C ARG A 259 -3.85 10.72 15.72
N PHE A 260 -3.31 11.03 14.55
CA PHE A 260 -2.03 10.50 14.13
C PHE A 260 -1.26 11.52 13.28
N THR A 261 0.06 11.46 13.37
CA THR A 261 0.97 12.18 12.47
C THR A 261 1.88 11.15 11.79
N GLY A 262 1.97 11.21 10.47
CA GLY A 262 2.86 10.42 9.65
C GLY A 262 4.03 11.25 9.14
N LYS A 263 5.24 10.69 9.22
CA LYS A 263 6.42 11.16 8.49
C LYS A 263 6.76 10.11 7.43
N VAL A 264 6.74 10.50 6.17
CA VAL A 264 7.14 9.64 5.06
C VAL A 264 8.65 9.49 5.10
N VAL A 265 9.11 8.25 5.26
CA VAL A 265 10.54 7.91 5.40
C VAL A 265 11.18 7.70 4.04
N ASP A 266 10.45 7.04 3.14
CA ASP A 266 10.89 6.78 1.77
C ASP A 266 9.66 6.64 0.87
N LEU A 267 9.77 6.99 -0.42
CA LEU A 267 8.62 7.08 -1.33
C LEU A 267 9.03 6.72 -2.76
N ILE A 268 8.24 5.84 -3.39
CA ILE A 268 8.37 5.52 -4.80
C ILE A 268 7.13 5.97 -5.59
N PRO A 269 7.28 6.81 -6.63
CA PRO A 269 6.17 7.17 -7.50
C PRO A 269 5.99 6.15 -8.63
N LEU A 270 4.78 5.64 -8.74
CA LEU A 270 4.31 4.76 -9.81
C LEU A 270 3.30 5.51 -10.68
N ARG A 271 3.02 4.96 -11.86
CA ARG A 271 2.03 5.53 -12.76
C ARG A 271 1.23 4.49 -13.53
N ASN A 272 -0.01 4.83 -13.83
CA ASN A 272 -0.85 4.16 -14.81
C ASN A 272 -1.15 5.13 -15.96
N ARG A 273 -1.12 4.61 -17.19
CA ARG A 273 -1.46 5.37 -18.40
C ARG A 273 -2.46 4.58 -19.21
N ARG A 274 -3.52 5.24 -19.67
CA ARG A 274 -4.46 4.71 -20.66
C ARG A 274 -4.86 5.77 -21.67
N GLN A 275 -5.34 5.34 -22.83
CA GLN A 275 -6.03 6.24 -23.75
C GLN A 275 -7.53 6.19 -23.51
N ASP A 276 -8.20 7.33 -23.57
CA ASP A 276 -9.67 7.40 -23.65
C ASP A 276 -10.15 7.05 -25.08
N PRO A 277 -11.47 6.87 -25.31
CA PRO A 277 -12.02 6.59 -26.64
C PRO A 277 -11.67 7.66 -27.70
N GLU A 278 -11.41 8.89 -27.28
CA GLU A 278 -11.02 10.02 -28.12
C GLU A 278 -9.51 10.04 -28.42
N GLY A 279 -8.72 9.15 -27.81
CA GLY A 279 -7.29 8.99 -28.02
C GLY A 279 -6.38 9.84 -27.12
N ASN A 280 -6.94 10.61 -26.19
CA ASN A 280 -6.18 11.40 -25.23
C ASN A 280 -5.53 10.51 -24.17
N TRP A 281 -4.33 10.88 -23.74
CA TRP A 281 -3.64 10.17 -22.66
C TRP A 281 -4.15 10.62 -21.29
N LEU A 282 -4.69 9.68 -20.54
CA LEU A 282 -5.01 9.83 -19.12
C LEU A 282 -3.82 9.32 -18.30
N MET A 283 -3.42 10.10 -17.30
CA MET A 283 -2.32 9.79 -16.40
C MET A 283 -2.82 9.73 -14.96
N THR A 284 -2.56 8.60 -14.32
CA THR A 284 -2.77 8.41 -12.88
C THR A 284 -1.41 8.24 -12.23
N ARG A 285 -1.13 9.01 -11.19
CA ARG A 285 0.06 8.84 -10.35
C ARG A 285 -0.35 8.11 -9.07
N ILE A 286 0.50 7.20 -8.62
CA ILE A 286 0.36 6.50 -7.35
C ILE A 286 1.68 6.66 -6.61
N SER A 287 1.70 7.45 -5.54
CA SER A 287 2.87 7.63 -4.69
C SER A 287 2.77 6.71 -3.49
N GLU A 288 3.71 5.79 -3.36
CA GLU A 288 3.76 4.74 -2.33
C GLU A 288 4.82 5.11 -1.29
N GLY A 289 4.38 5.58 -0.12
CA GLY A 289 5.27 6.01 0.97
C GLY A 289 5.36 4.97 2.09
N MET A 290 6.58 4.57 2.45
CA MET A 290 6.86 3.93 3.75
C MET A 290 6.80 5.01 4.82
N THR A 291 5.86 4.89 5.75
CA THR A 291 5.53 5.98 6.66
C THR A 291 5.64 5.54 8.10
N LYS A 292 6.35 6.36 8.88
CA LYS A 292 6.41 6.25 10.33
C LYS A 292 5.30 7.10 10.94
N TRP A 293 4.42 6.46 11.69
CA TRP A 293 3.27 7.08 12.34
C TRP A 293 3.55 7.32 13.82
N THR A 294 3.03 8.41 14.36
CA THR A 294 2.99 8.72 15.78
C THR A 294 1.54 8.91 16.20
N VAL A 295 1.11 8.19 17.23
CA VAL A 295 -0.24 8.32 17.80
C VAL A 295 -0.29 9.58 18.66
N GLY A 296 -1.34 10.39 18.49
CA GLY A 296 -1.53 11.69 19.14
C GLY A 296 -2.74 11.76 20.08
N SER A 297 -3.27 10.62 20.52
CA SER A 297 -4.49 10.55 21.33
C SER A 297 -4.48 9.43 22.37
N ASP A 298 -5.26 9.61 23.44
CA ASP A 298 -5.57 8.62 24.49
C ASP A 298 -4.33 8.01 25.16
N ALA A 299 -4.46 6.77 25.66
CA ALA A 299 -3.43 6.03 26.40
C ALA A 299 -2.19 5.65 25.57
N TYR A 300 -2.22 5.90 24.26
CA TYR A 300 -1.17 5.51 23.32
C TYR A 300 -0.43 6.72 22.73
N GLU A 301 -0.65 7.93 23.25
CA GLU A 301 0.05 9.13 22.80
C GLU A 301 1.57 8.94 22.81
N GLY A 302 2.22 9.35 21.72
CA GLY A 302 3.65 9.24 21.51
C GLY A 302 4.13 7.84 21.09
N ARG A 303 3.26 6.82 21.07
CA ARG A 303 3.62 5.51 20.51
C ARG A 303 3.82 5.63 19.01
N GLU A 304 4.82 4.91 18.52
CA GLU A 304 5.20 4.92 17.11
C GLU A 304 4.79 3.62 16.42
N GLY A 305 4.36 3.74 15.18
CA GLY A 305 4.03 2.62 14.30
C GLY A 305 4.55 2.83 12.89
N TRP A 306 4.41 1.81 12.07
CA TRP A 306 4.85 1.82 10.67
C TRP A 306 3.75 1.31 9.75
N GLY A 307 3.77 1.75 8.50
CA GLY A 307 2.87 1.26 7.47
C GLY A 307 3.01 2.08 6.19
N MET A 308 1.95 2.09 5.39
CA MET A 308 1.93 2.77 4.09
C MET A 308 1.15 4.07 4.13
N SER A 309 1.60 5.04 3.34
CA SER A 309 0.76 6.11 2.82
C SER A 309 0.73 6.04 1.30
N GLU A 310 -0.41 5.66 0.74
CA GLU A 310 -0.62 5.57 -0.69
C GLU A 310 -1.49 6.74 -1.16
N TYR A 311 -0.93 7.56 -2.04
CA TYR A 311 -1.62 8.71 -2.64
C TYR A 311 -1.81 8.44 -4.12
N LEU A 312 -3.05 8.23 -4.53
CA LEU A 312 -3.42 8.18 -5.94
C LEU A 312 -4.01 9.52 -6.36
N ASP A 313 -3.53 10.08 -7.45
CA ASP A 313 -4.08 11.29 -8.07
C ASP A 313 -4.21 11.10 -9.58
N GLN A 314 -5.31 11.59 -10.16
CA GLN A 314 -5.28 11.93 -11.58
C GLN A 314 -4.36 13.14 -11.79
N ILE A 315 -3.61 13.16 -12.91
CA ILE A 315 -2.75 14.27 -13.28
C ILE A 315 -3.44 15.09 -14.37
N ILE A 316 -3.75 16.35 -14.04
CA ILE A 316 -4.39 17.32 -14.94
C ILE A 316 -3.50 18.54 -15.03
N ASP A 317 -3.21 18.98 -16.26
CA ASP A 317 -2.29 20.10 -16.54
C ASP A 317 -0.93 19.96 -15.82
N GLY A 318 -0.44 18.71 -15.73
CA GLY A 318 0.83 18.36 -15.09
C GLY A 318 0.78 18.36 -13.55
N ARG A 319 -0.39 18.53 -12.93
CA ARG A 319 -0.53 18.58 -11.47
C ARG A 319 -1.45 17.49 -10.91
N PRO A 320 -1.12 16.93 -9.73
CA PRO A 320 -2.02 16.04 -9.03
C PRO A 320 -3.25 16.80 -8.52
N VAL A 321 -4.42 16.19 -8.68
CA VAL A 321 -5.69 16.88 -8.41
C VAL A 321 -6.08 16.93 -6.93
N GLY A 322 -5.52 16.07 -6.08
CA GLY A 322 -5.85 16.00 -4.66
C GLY A 322 -4.87 16.74 -3.73
N ILE A 323 -4.06 17.68 -4.22
CA ILE A 323 -3.03 18.38 -3.40
C ILE A 323 -3.65 19.13 -2.21
N ALA A 324 -4.87 19.63 -2.35
CA ALA A 324 -5.53 20.45 -1.33
C ALA A 324 -6.17 19.65 -0.19
N GLU A 325 -6.08 18.32 -0.20
CA GLU A 325 -6.50 17.45 0.93
C GLU A 325 -5.43 17.44 2.02
#